data_AF-A0A7X5DUQ9-F1
#
_entry.id   AF-A0A7X5DUQ9-F1
#
_cell.length_a   1.000
_cell.length_b   1.000
_cell.length_c   1.000
_cell.angle_alpha   90.00
_cell.angle_beta   90.00
_cell.angle_gamma   90.00
#
_symmetry.space_group_name_H-M   'P 1'
#
loop_
_entity.id
_entity.type
_entity.pdbx_description
1 polymer ?
#
loop_
_entity_poly.entity_id
_entity_poly.type
_entity_poly.pdbx_seq_one_letter_code
_entity_poly.pdbx_strand_id
1 'polypeptide(L)' 'MFVSEDMERALVNVVMFEIHGNMTVNYVKLKGLEASALYEDLAAGKCYHGNALMEAGVPMPVEMGEYLAYQIELRRKQD' A
#
# COMPACT_ATOMS: atom_id res chain seq x y z
N MET A 1 -3.24 3.34 -8.32
CA MET A 1 -3.00 1.89 -8.13
C MET A 1 -3.68 1.13 -9.26
N PHE A 2 -3.17 -0.05 -9.58
CA PHE A 2 -3.78 -0.98 -10.53
C PHE A 2 -4.21 -2.23 -9.77
N VAL A 3 -5.37 -2.80 -10.13
CA VAL A 3 -5.89 -4.05 -9.55
C VAL A 3 -6.25 -4.97 -10.71
N SER A 4 -5.93 -6.26 -10.61
CA SER A 4 -6.36 -7.27 -11.58
C SER A 4 -7.87 -7.45 -11.56
N GLU A 5 -8.46 -7.92 -12.66
CA GLU A 5 -9.92 -8.09 -12.79
C GLU A 5 -10.51 -9.03 -11.73
N ASP A 6 -9.77 -10.07 -11.36
CA ASP A 6 -10.10 -11.04 -10.32
C ASP A 6 -9.80 -10.56 -8.88
N MET A 7 -9.22 -9.37 -8.74
CA MET A 7 -8.77 -8.77 -7.48
C MET A 7 -7.73 -9.62 -6.73
N GLU A 8 -7.04 -10.55 -7.39
CA GLU A 8 -5.98 -11.38 -6.81
C GLU A 8 -4.66 -10.62 -6.67
N ARG A 9 -4.44 -9.56 -7.46
CA ARG A 9 -3.20 -8.77 -7.44
C ARG A 9 -3.48 -7.28 -7.50
N ALA A 10 -2.65 -6.50 -6.82
CA ALA A 10 -2.64 -5.05 -6.94
C ALA A 10 -1.22 -4.49 -6.95
N LEU A 11 -1.02 -3.42 -7.71
CA LEU A 11 0.24 -2.67 -7.76
C LEU A 11 -0.02 -1.22 -7.35
N VAL A 12 0.59 -0.82 -6.24
CA VAL A 12 0.51 0.54 -5.69
C VAL A 12 1.76 1.29 -6.07
N ASN A 13 1.61 2.51 -6.58
CA ASN A 13 2.71 3.41 -6.90
C ASN A 13 2.48 4.72 -6.16
N VAL A 14 3.50 5.18 -5.44
CA VAL A 14 3.46 6.41 -4.64
C VAL A 14 4.72 7.22 -4.94
N VAL A 15 4.56 8.53 -5.13
CA VAL A 15 5.68 9.47 -5.23
C VAL A 15 5.50 10.53 -4.15
N MET A 16 6.50 10.67 -3.28
CA MET A 16 6.55 11.64 -2.20
C MET A 16 7.26 12.89 -2.70
N PHE A 17 6.58 14.03 -2.80
CA PHE A 17 7.19 15.25 -3.37
C PHE A 17 8.09 15.99 -2.39
N GLU A 18 7.65 16.15 -1.15
CA GLU A 18 8.34 16.95 -0.14
C GLU A 18 8.53 16.15 1.15
N ILE A 19 9.62 16.42 1.87
CA ILE A 19 9.81 16.02 3.26
C ILE A 19 10.34 17.21 4.06
N HIS A 20 9.86 17.36 5.29
CA HIS A 20 10.33 18.40 6.20
C HIS A 20 10.53 17.84 7.62
N GLY A 21 11.22 18.62 8.46
CA GLY A 21 11.43 18.27 9.85
C GLY A 21 10.10 18.05 10.58
N ASN A 22 10.05 17.01 11.43
CA ASN A 22 8.87 16.63 12.22
C ASN A 22 7.59 16.43 11.40
N MET A 23 7.71 15.95 10.15
CA MET A 23 6.57 15.61 9.31
C MET A 23 5.77 14.43 9.91
N THR A 24 4.45 14.47 9.72
CA THR A 24 3.56 13.34 10.06
C THR A 24 3.80 12.15 9.14
N VAL A 25 3.49 10.94 9.62
CA VAL A 25 3.47 9.75 8.75
C VAL A 25 2.32 9.90 7.75
N ASN A 26 2.63 9.80 6.47
CA ASN A 26 1.64 9.82 5.41
C ASN A 26 1.08 8.41 5.18
N TYR A 27 -0.25 8.31 5.05
CA TYR A 27 -0.95 7.05 4.79
C TYR A 27 -1.62 7.08 3.42
N VAL A 28 -1.46 6.01 2.66
CA VAL A 28 -2.11 5.85 1.35
C VAL A 28 -3.23 4.82 1.47
N LYS A 29 -4.47 5.27 1.33
CA LYS A 29 -5.65 4.39 1.28
C LYS A 29 -5.79 3.76 -0.10
N LEU A 30 -6.01 2.46 -0.12
CA LEU A 30 -6.24 1.70 -1.34
C LEU A 30 -7.72 1.71 -1.72
N LYS A 31 -8.04 1.24 -2.93
CA LYS A 31 -9.42 1.11 -3.45
C LYS A 31 -9.50 -0.09 -4.39
N GLY A 32 -10.69 -0.68 -4.50
CA GLY A 32 -10.97 -1.75 -5.45
C GLY A 32 -10.42 -3.12 -5.06
N LEU A 33 -10.13 -3.34 -3.77
CA LEU A 33 -9.77 -4.65 -3.23
C LEU A 33 -11.02 -5.35 -2.69
N GLU A 34 -10.94 -6.68 -2.57
CA GLU A 34 -11.97 -7.45 -1.86
C GLU A 34 -11.85 -7.22 -0.35
N ALA A 35 -12.91 -6.73 0.27
CA ALA A 35 -12.87 -6.23 1.65
C ALA A 35 -12.50 -7.32 2.67
N SER A 36 -13.01 -8.53 2.46
CA SER A 36 -12.84 -9.66 3.38
C SER A 36 -11.53 -10.44 3.19
N ALA A 37 -10.89 -10.32 2.03
CA ALA A 37 -9.70 -11.07 1.69
C ALA A 37 -8.44 -10.57 2.40
N LEU A 38 -7.48 -11.47 2.61
CA LEU A 38 -6.13 -11.14 3.07
C LEU A 38 -5.21 -10.89 1.87
N TYR A 39 -4.46 -9.80 1.92
CA TYR A 39 -3.46 -9.42 0.93
C TYR A 39 -2.08 -9.39 1.56
N GLU A 40 -1.12 -10.09 0.95
CA GLU A 40 0.29 -10.10 1.30
C GLU A 40 1.03 -9.02 0.52
N ASP A 41 1.73 -8.12 1.23
CA ASP A 41 2.80 -7.30 0.69
C ASP A 41 4.02 -8.19 0.44
N LEU A 42 4.34 -8.39 -0.84
CA LEU A 42 5.40 -9.33 -1.24
C LEU A 42 6.80 -8.88 -0.87
N ALA A 43 7.02 -7.57 -0.66
CA ALA A 43 8.31 -7.05 -0.25
C ALA A 43 8.49 -7.16 1.27
N ALA A 44 7.44 -6.86 2.04
CA ALA A 44 7.49 -6.86 3.50
C ALA A 44 7.12 -8.22 4.14
N GLY A 45 6.50 -9.13 3.38
CA GLY A 45 5.94 -10.39 3.89
C GLY A 45 4.77 -10.21 4.87
N LYS A 46 4.16 -9.03 4.90
CA LYS A 46 3.09 -8.68 5.85
C LYS A 46 1.72 -8.86 5.19
N CYS A 47 0.77 -9.40 5.95
CA CYS A 47 -0.60 -9.59 5.49
C CYS A 47 -1.55 -8.56 6.10
N TYR A 48 -2.45 -8.03 5.30
CA TYR A 48 -3.47 -7.06 5.70
C TYR A 48 -4.81 -7.45 5.10
N HIS A 49 -5.91 -7.21 5.81
CA HIS A 49 -7.24 -7.34 5.23
C HIS A 49 -7.49 -6.22 4.20
N GLY A 50 -8.21 -6.54 3.13
CA GLY A 50 -8.57 -5.58 2.09
C GLY A 50 -9.33 -4.37 2.64
N ASN A 51 -10.24 -4.56 3.59
CA ASN A 51 -10.93 -3.46 4.28
C ASN A 51 -9.96 -2.56 5.06
N ALA A 52 -8.97 -3.11 5.76
CA ALA A 52 -7.97 -2.33 6.50
C ALA A 52 -7.12 -1.49 5.54
N LEU A 53 -6.72 -2.07 4.41
CA LEU A 53 -5.98 -1.35 3.37
C LEU A 53 -6.81 -0.22 2.72
N MET A 54 -8.12 -0.39 2.61
CA MET A 54 -9.01 0.62 2.03
C MET A 54 -9.42 1.71 3.04
N GLU A 55 -9.62 1.36 4.31
CA GLU A 55 -10.09 2.29 5.34
C GLU A 55 -8.97 2.98 6.12
N ALA A 56 -7.92 2.24 6.50
CA ALA A 56 -6.77 2.77 7.25
C ALA A 56 -5.60 3.13 6.32
N GLY A 57 -5.39 2.36 5.26
CA GLY A 57 -4.28 2.54 4.32
C GLY A 57 -2.96 1.96 4.82
N VAL A 58 -1.90 2.20 4.05
CA VAL A 58 -0.52 1.80 4.37
C VAL A 58 0.32 3.02 4.71
N PRO A 59 1.14 2.96 5.78
CA PRO A 59 2.07 4.04 6.11
C PRO A 59 3.22 4.07 5.10
N MET A 60 3.55 5.25 4.60
CA MET A 60 4.72 5.45 3.74
C MET A 60 6.01 5.52 4.57
N PRO A 61 7.13 5.02 4.04
CA PRO A 61 8.43 5.12 4.72
C PRO A 61 8.77 6.58 5.05
N VAL A 62 9.34 6.79 6.25
CA VAL A 62 9.86 8.09 6.68
C VAL A 62 11.35 8.09 6.41
N GLU A 63 11.73 8.56 5.23
CA GLU A 63 13.10 8.54 4.73
C GLU A 63 13.48 9.94 4.23
N MET A 64 14.71 10.37 4.52
CA MET A 64 15.19 11.68 4.08
C MET A 64 15.44 11.68 2.56
N GLY A 65 14.79 12.60 1.86
CA GLY A 65 14.91 12.79 0.42
C GLY A 65 13.64 13.41 -0.16
N GLU A 66 13.78 14.16 -1.25
CA GLU A 66 12.66 14.68 -2.02
C GLU A 66 12.40 13.78 -3.24
N TYR A 67 11.15 13.72 -3.70
CA TYR A 67 10.75 12.96 -4.89
C TYR A 67 11.01 11.44 -4.81
N LEU A 68 11.00 10.86 -3.60
CA LEU A 68 11.14 9.42 -3.41
C LEU A 68 9.92 8.67 -3.96
N ALA A 69 10.17 7.55 -4.63
CA ALA A 69 9.14 6.71 -5.23
C ALA A 69 9.10 5.32 -4.59
N TYR A 70 7.89 4.85 -4.33
CA TYR A 70 7.63 3.55 -3.71
C TYR A 70 6.67 2.74 -4.58
N GLN A 71 6.95 1.45 -4.68
CA GLN A 71 6.08 0.49 -5.32
C GLN A 71 5.81 -0.66 -4.35
N ILE A 72 4.53 -1.02 -4.20
CA ILE A 72 4.09 -2.11 -3.33
C ILE A 72 3.28 -3.08 -4.19
N GLU A 73 3.75 -4.32 -4.28
CA GLU A 73 3.03 -5.43 -4.90
C GLU A 73 2.25 -6.19 -3.83
N LEU A 74 0.93 -6.27 -4.01
CA LEU A 74 0.03 -6.99 -3.15
C LEU A 74 -0.54 -8.21 -3.88
N ARG A 75 -0.55 -9.35 -3.20
CA ARG A 75 -1.18 -10.58 -3.70
C ARG A 75 -2.19 -11.09 -2.68
N ARG A 76 -3.39 -11.45 -3.13
CA ARG A 76 -4.36 -12.14 -2.26
C ARG A 76 -3.74 -13.46 -1.80
N LYS A 77 -3.77 -13.69 -0.49
CA LYS A 77 -3.32 -14.95 0.09
C LYS A 77 -4.40 -16.01 -0.12
N GLN A 78 -4.03 -17.12 -0.73
CA GLN A 78 -4.87 -18.31 -0.83
C GLN A 78 -4.60 -19.17 0.41
N ASP A 79 -5.66 -19.71 1.01
CA ASP A 79 -5.59 -20.63 2.15
C ASP A 79 -5.02 -22.01 1.74
#